data_AF-A0A6B9F0V6-F1
#
_entry.id   AF-A0A6B9F0V6-F1
#
_cell.length_a   1.000
_cell.length_b   1.000
_cell.length_c   1.000
_cell.angle_alpha   90.00
_cell.angle_beta   90.00
_cell.angle_gamma   90.00
#
_symmetry.space_group_name_H-M   'P 1'
#
loop_
_entity.id
_entity.type
_entity.pdbx_description
1 polymer ?
#
loop_
_entity_poly.entity_id
_entity_poly.type
_entity_poly.pdbx_seq_one_letter_code
_entity_poly.pdbx_strand_id
1 'polypeptide(L)'
;MAEIVLAKQKIERGKTERLREWMEEITEREAEAVETLKSEGMHSETAFIEHTEESDFLIYYMKADSIEQVYESFEDSSHDIDQEHKQVLSDVLESGENVGDYELLYHLENPESS
;
A
#
# COMPACT_ATOMS: atom_id res chain seq x y z
N MET A 1 16.95 -6.18 9.31
CA MET A 1 15.84 -7.15 9.47
C MET A 1 14.64 -6.46 8.87
N ALA A 2 13.86 -7.16 8.05
CA ALA A 2 12.71 -6.53 7.43
C ALA A 2 11.74 -6.00 8.50
N GLU A 3 11.27 -4.78 8.30
CA GLU A 3 10.20 -4.14 9.05
C GLU A 3 8.86 -4.58 8.49
N ILE A 4 7.87 -4.69 9.38
CA ILE A 4 6.51 -5.11 9.02
C ILE A 4 5.55 -4.13 9.63
N VAL A 5 4.72 -3.53 8.78
CA VAL A 5 3.77 -2.52 9.20
C VAL A 5 2.39 -2.81 8.62
N LEU A 6 1.38 -2.42 9.38
CA LEU A 6 0.02 -2.34 8.92
C LEU A 6 -0.39 -0.87 8.93
N ALA A 7 -0.80 -0.34 7.78
CA ALA A 7 -1.34 1.00 7.66
C ALA A 7 -2.85 0.93 7.42
N LYS A 8 -3.58 1.89 7.99
CA LYS A 8 -5.01 2.06 7.79
C LYS A 8 -5.29 3.50 7.42
N GLN A 9 -5.84 3.73 6.23
CA GLN A 9 -6.17 5.06 5.74
C GLN A 9 -7.66 5.12 5.39
N LYS A 10 -8.30 6.25 5.72
CA LYS A 10 -9.74 6.41 5.49
C LYS A 10 -10.00 6.77 4.03
N ILE A 11 -10.89 6.01 3.39
CA ILE A 11 -11.33 6.25 2.01
C ILE A 11 -12.42 7.32 2.04
N GLU A 12 -12.32 8.31 1.14
CA GLU A 12 -13.36 9.30 0.96
C GLU A 12 -14.68 8.63 0.51
N ARG A 13 -15.80 9.11 1.07
CA ARG A 13 -17.10 8.48 0.87
C ARG A 13 -17.48 8.43 -0.61
N GLY A 14 -17.69 7.22 -1.12
CA GLY A 14 -18.09 6.97 -2.51
C GLY A 14 -16.91 6.81 -3.49
N LYS A 15 -15.66 6.89 -3.01
CA LYS A 15 -14.45 6.67 -3.82
C LYS A 15 -13.94 5.24 -3.81
N THR A 16 -14.56 4.35 -3.03
CA THR A 16 -14.16 2.94 -2.90
C THR A 16 -14.06 2.22 -4.25
N GLU A 17 -14.99 2.48 -5.18
CA GLU A 17 -14.96 1.84 -6.49
C GLU A 17 -13.78 2.34 -7.34
N ARG A 18 -13.48 3.64 -7.28
CA ARG A 18 -12.32 4.21 -7.99
C ARG A 18 -11.01 3.61 -7.47
N LEU A 19 -10.91 3.39 -6.17
CA LEU A 19 -9.76 2.71 -5.57
C LEU A 19 -9.65 1.25 -6.06
N ARG A 20 -10.77 0.53 -6.18
CA ARG A 20 -10.79 -0.84 -6.71
C ARG A 20 -10.30 -0.91 -8.15
N GLU A 21 -10.86 -0.06 -9.01
CA GLU A 21 -10.43 0.04 -10.42
C GLU A 21 -8.92 0.26 -10.51
N TRP A 22 -8.37 1.15 -9.69
CA TRP A 22 -6.94 1.41 -9.68
C TRP A 22 -6.10 0.21 -9.21
N MET A 23 -6.55 -0.53 -8.18
CA MET A 23 -5.84 -1.75 -7.73
C MET A 23 -5.86 -2.85 -8.81
N GLU A 24 -6.93 -2.93 -9.59
CA GLU A 24 -6.99 -3.81 -10.76
C GLU A 24 -5.97 -3.37 -11.82
N GLU A 25 -5.87 -2.08 -12.12
CA GLU A 25 -4.87 -1.54 -13.07
C GLU A 25 -3.42 -1.82 -12.61
N ILE A 26 -3.11 -1.68 -11.32
CA ILE A 26 -1.79 -2.04 -10.75
C ILE A 26 -1.50 -3.53 -10.99
N THR A 27 -2.50 -4.38 -10.79
CA THR A 27 -2.36 -5.83 -10.98
C THR A 27 -2.14 -6.17 -12.46
N GLU A 28 -2.79 -5.46 -13.39
CA GLU A 28 -2.53 -5.61 -14.83
C GLU A 28 -1.12 -5.13 -15.22
N ARG A 29 -0.56 -4.18 -14.47
CA ARG A 29 0.81 -3.65 -14.60
C ARG A 29 1.79 -4.29 -13.60
N GLU A 30 1.53 -5.54 -13.17
CA GLU A 30 2.31 -6.23 -12.12
C GLU A 30 3.83 -6.14 -12.35
N ALA A 31 4.30 -6.28 -13.58
CA ALA A 31 5.73 -6.22 -13.87
C ALA A 31 6.35 -4.86 -13.48
N GLU A 32 5.68 -3.76 -13.79
CA GLU A 32 6.13 -2.41 -13.45
C GLU A 32 6.04 -2.17 -11.94
N ALA A 33 4.94 -2.58 -11.30
CA ALA A 33 4.77 -2.49 -9.85
C ALA A 33 5.85 -3.30 -9.11
N VAL A 34 6.15 -4.52 -9.55
CA VAL A 34 7.20 -5.35 -8.94
C VAL A 34 8.59 -4.75 -9.13
N GLU A 35 8.84 -4.01 -10.22
CA GLU A 35 10.09 -3.26 -10.40
C GLU A 35 10.22 -2.12 -9.39
N THR A 36 9.15 -1.37 -9.11
CA THR A 36 9.18 -0.30 -8.10
C THR A 36 9.42 -0.88 -6.70
N LEU A 37 8.67 -1.92 -6.31
CA LEU A 37 8.86 -2.62 -5.02
C LEU A 37 10.30 -3.08 -4.80
N LYS A 38 10.93 -3.67 -5.83
CA LYS A 38 12.34 -4.10 -5.77
C LYS A 38 13.31 -2.93 -5.59
N SER A 39 13.05 -1.82 -6.28
CA SER A 39 13.91 -0.63 -6.21
C SER A 39 13.88 0.02 -4.83
N GLU A 40 12.75 -0.06 -4.14
CA GLU A 40 12.50 0.53 -2.82
C GLU A 40 12.90 -0.40 -1.66
N GLY A 41 13.28 -1.65 -1.94
CA GLY A 41 13.57 -2.65 -0.90
C GLY A 41 12.30 -3.18 -0.20
N MET A 42 11.16 -3.10 -0.88
CA MET A 42 9.89 -3.67 -0.43
C MET A 42 9.79 -5.13 -0.87
N HIS A 43 9.64 -6.03 0.12
CA HIS A 43 9.60 -7.48 -0.09
C HIS A 43 8.20 -7.94 -0.49
N SER A 44 7.17 -7.36 0.12
CA SER A 44 5.78 -7.65 -0.20
C SER A 44 4.88 -6.50 0.25
N GLU A 45 3.88 -6.22 -0.57
CA GLU A 45 2.75 -5.35 -0.24
C GLU A 45 1.45 -6.12 -0.44
N THR A 46 0.48 -5.92 0.44
CA THR A 46 -0.89 -6.41 0.24
C THR A 46 -1.88 -5.35 0.66
N ALA A 47 -2.76 -4.98 -0.27
CA ALA A 47 -3.84 -4.04 -0.05
C ALA A 47 -5.16 -4.75 0.25
N PHE A 48 -5.92 -4.23 1.20
CA PHE A 48 -7.29 -4.66 1.51
C PHE A 48 -8.20 -3.45 1.66
N ILE A 49 -9.50 -3.67 1.49
CA ILE A 49 -10.52 -2.71 1.90
C ILE A 49 -11.25 -3.28 3.11
N GLU A 50 -11.22 -2.55 4.22
CA GLU A 50 -12.09 -2.80 5.37
C GLU A 50 -13.39 -2.02 5.20
N HIS A 51 -14.52 -2.74 5.26
CA HIS A 51 -15.86 -2.17 5.23
C HIS A 51 -16.43 -2.06 6.64
N THR A 52 -16.84 -0.86 7.05
CA THR A 52 -17.54 -0.63 8.32
C THR A 52 -18.90 0.02 8.09
N GLU A 53 -19.73 0.14 9.13
CA GLU A 53 -21.02 0.84 9.03
C GLU A 53 -20.85 2.34 8.73
N GLU A 54 -19.72 2.93 9.15
CA GLU A 54 -19.50 4.38 9.09
C GLU A 54 -18.67 4.80 7.87
N SER A 55 -17.67 4.02 7.48
CA SER A 55 -16.74 4.32 6.38
C SER A 55 -15.98 3.09 5.88
N ASP A 56 -15.38 3.22 4.70
CA ASP A 56 -14.42 2.25 4.17
C ASP A 56 -12.99 2.69 4.46
N PHE A 57 -12.08 1.74 4.64
CA PHE A 57 -10.66 2.00 4.88
C PHE A 57 -9.79 1.17 3.96
N LEU A 58 -8.74 1.79 3.43
CA LEU A 58 -7.65 1.12 2.75
C LEU A 58 -6.65 0.62 3.80
N ILE A 59 -6.37 -0.68 3.76
CA ILE A 59 -5.45 -1.34 4.67
C ILE A 59 -4.27 -1.85 3.85
N TYR A 60 -3.05 -1.45 4.23
CA TYR A 60 -1.82 -1.99 3.64
C TYR A 60 -1.08 -2.84 4.66
N TYR A 61 -0.74 -4.05 4.28
CA TYR A 61 0.31 -4.84 4.90
C TYR A 61 1.58 -4.69 4.07
N MET A 62 2.66 -4.20 4.69
CA MET A 62 3.96 -4.02 4.02
C MET A 62 5.05 -4.73 4.78
N LYS A 63 5.95 -5.38 4.04
CA LYS A 63 7.21 -5.93 4.53
C LYS A 63 8.33 -5.32 3.70
N ALA A 64 9.23 -4.59 4.33
CA ALA A 64 10.33 -3.89 3.66
C ALA A 64 11.62 -3.98 4.46
N ASP A 65 12.78 -3.77 3.84
CA ASP A 65 14.05 -3.67 4.58
C ASP A 65 14.05 -2.46 5.52
N SER A 66 13.44 -1.35 5.08
CA SER A 66 13.17 -0.18 5.90
C SER A 66 11.96 0.57 5.38
N ILE A 67 10.94 0.74 6.22
CA ILE A 67 9.68 1.41 5.81
C ILE A 67 9.90 2.91 5.60
N GLU A 68 10.75 3.53 6.41
CA GLU A 68 11.12 4.93 6.24
C GLU A 68 11.75 5.18 4.85
N GLN A 69 12.69 4.32 4.44
CA GLN A 69 13.31 4.42 3.11
C GLN A 69 12.34 4.13 1.96
N VAL A 70 11.40 3.20 2.15
CA VAL A 70 10.33 2.97 1.16
C VAL A 70 9.50 4.22 0.98
N TYR A 71 9.08 4.88 2.06
CA TYR A 71 8.31 6.12 1.93
C TYR A 71 9.11 7.24 1.27
N GLU A 72 10.37 7.45 1.64
CA GLU A 72 11.24 8.44 0.98
C GLU A 72 11.42 8.13 -0.52
N SER A 73 11.69 6.86 -0.86
CA SER A 73 11.87 6.43 -2.25
C SER A 73 10.59 6.56 -3.04
N PHE A 74 9.45 6.20 -2.44
CA PHE A 74 8.15 6.36 -3.04
C PHE A 74 7.89 7.84 -3.29
N GLU A 75 8.11 8.74 -2.32
CA GLU A 75 7.94 10.19 -2.47
C GLU A 75 8.78 10.79 -3.60
N ASP A 76 10.04 10.36 -3.75
CA ASP A 76 10.96 10.81 -4.80
C ASP A 76 10.87 10.00 -6.12
N SER A 77 10.02 8.96 -6.17
CA SER A 77 9.94 8.05 -7.32
C SER A 77 9.55 8.79 -8.60
N SER A 78 10.27 8.46 -9.67
CA SER A 78 10.03 8.95 -11.03
C SER A 78 9.30 7.93 -11.91
N HIS A 79 8.96 6.75 -11.37
CA HIS A 79 8.18 5.76 -12.10
C HIS A 79 6.76 6.26 -12.34
N ASP A 80 6.24 5.99 -13.55
CA ASP A 80 4.91 6.46 -13.95
C ASP A 80 3.82 5.86 -13.03
N ILE A 81 3.91 4.55 -12.73
CA ILE A 81 2.97 3.88 -11.83
C ILE A 81 2.93 4.51 -10.42
N ASP A 82 4.07 4.92 -9.86
CA ASP A 82 4.10 5.53 -8.52
C ASP A 82 3.51 6.94 -8.52
N GLN A 83 3.76 7.71 -9.58
CA GLN A 83 3.14 9.04 -9.74
C GLN A 83 1.63 8.95 -9.90
N GLU A 84 1.15 7.98 -10.67
CA GLU A 84 -0.28 7.71 -10.82
C GLU A 84 -0.86 7.19 -9.50
N HIS A 85 -0.13 6.34 -8.78
CA HIS A 85 -0.54 5.81 -7.47
C HIS A 85 -0.76 6.94 -6.46
N LYS A 86 0.20 7.86 -6.33
CA LYS A 86 0.06 9.06 -5.49
C LYS A 86 -1.15 9.90 -5.87
N GLN A 87 -1.39 10.09 -7.17
CA GLN A 87 -2.54 10.87 -7.65
C GLN A 87 -3.86 10.21 -7.29
N VAL A 88 -3.98 8.90 -7.48
CA VAL A 88 -5.19 8.17 -7.12
C VAL A 88 -5.39 8.18 -5.60
N LEU A 89 -4.35 7.88 -4.80
CA LEU A 89 -4.46 7.94 -3.34
C LEU A 89 -4.89 9.33 -2.86
N SER A 90 -4.35 10.41 -3.45
CA SER A 90 -4.77 11.78 -3.14
C SER A 90 -6.21 12.10 -3.55
N ASP A 91 -6.79 11.42 -4.54
CA ASP A 91 -8.18 11.62 -4.98
C ASP A 91 -9.19 10.76 -4.21
N VAL A 92 -8.76 9.60 -3.68
CA VAL A 92 -9.66 8.63 -3.06
C VAL A 92 -9.57 8.56 -1.54
N LEU A 93 -8.50 9.08 -0.93
CA LEU A 93 -8.33 9.12 0.52
C LEU A 93 -8.74 10.48 1.09
N GLU A 94 -9.28 10.48 2.32
CA GLU A 94 -9.75 11.71 2.96
C GLU A 94 -8.58 12.65 3.33
N SER A 95 -7.50 12.11 3.91
CA SER A 95 -6.28 12.87 4.22
C SER A 95 -4.98 12.13 3.86
N GLY A 96 -5.06 10.84 3.51
CA GLY A 96 -3.88 9.98 3.36
C GLY A 96 -3.19 9.63 4.68
N GLU A 97 -3.66 10.15 5.82
CA GLU A 97 -3.05 9.85 7.11
C GLU A 97 -3.30 8.40 7.54
N ASN A 98 -2.27 7.76 8.11
CA ASN A 98 -2.46 6.48 8.78
C ASN A 98 -3.20 6.72 10.10
N VAL A 99 -4.45 6.26 10.17
CA VAL A 99 -5.32 6.32 11.35
C VAL A 99 -5.28 5.03 12.18
N GLY A 100 -4.47 4.05 11.76
CA GLY A 100 -4.26 2.80 12.47
C GLY A 100 -3.17 2.91 13.54
N ASP A 101 -3.41 2.31 14.70
CA ASP A 101 -2.43 2.10 15.76
C ASP A 101 -2.36 0.59 16.04
N TYR A 102 -1.31 -0.06 15.54
CA TYR A 102 -1.18 -1.51 15.55
C TYR A 102 0.13 -1.95 16.20
N GLU A 103 0.05 -2.92 17.11
CA GLU A 103 1.20 -3.62 17.67
C GLU A 103 1.44 -4.93 16.91
N LEU A 104 2.64 -5.10 16.34
CA LEU A 104 3.02 -6.37 15.73
C LEU A 104 3.29 -7.42 16.82
N LEU A 105 2.43 -8.44 16.90
CA LEU A 105 2.62 -9.55 17.85
C LEU A 105 3.53 -10.64 17.30
N TYR A 106 3.36 -11.04 16.04
CA TYR A 106 4.20 -12.03 15.37
C TYR A 106 4.06 -11.94 13.84
N HIS A 107 5.09 -12.38 13.13
CA HIS A 107 5.06 -12.65 11.70
C HIS A 107 5.82 -13.95 11.42
N LEU A 108 5.28 -14.77 10.52
CA LEU A 108 5.88 -16.02 10.07
C LEU A 108 5.81 -16.07 8.54
N GLU A 109 6.91 -16.47 7.91
CA GLU A 109 6.99 -16.67 6.47
C GLU A 109 7.47 -18.11 6.20
N ASN A 110 6.84 -18.77 5.22
CA ASN A 110 7.30 -20.06 4.73
C ASN A 110 8.14 -19.83 3.45
N PRO A 111 9.48 -19.98 3.49
CA PRO A 111 10.33 -19.72 2.33
C PRO A 111 10.12 -20.69 1.15
N GLU A 112 9.38 -21.79 1.35
CA GLU A 112 9.11 -22.80 0.30
C GLU A 112 7.81 -22.54 -0.49
N SER A 113 7.14 -21.41 -0.30
CA SER A 113 5.80 -21.13 -0.88
C SER A 113 5.74 -20.07 -1.99
N SER A 114 6.87 -19.65 -2.56
CA SER A 114 6.92 -18.69 -3.67
C SER A 114 6.51 -19.28 -5.03
#